data_AF-A0A7R9MFT3-F1
#
_entry.id   AF-A0A7R9MFT3-F1
#
_cell.length_a   1.000
_cell.length_b   1.000
_cell.length_c   1.000
_cell.angle_alpha   90.00
_cell.angle_beta   90.00
_cell.angle_gamma   90.00
#
_symmetry.space_group_name_H-M   'P 1'
#
loop_
_entity.id
_entity.type
_entity.pdbx_description
1 polymer ?
#
loop_
_entity_poly.entity_id
_entity_poly.type
_entity_poly.pdbx_seq_one_letter_code
_entity_poly.pdbx_strand_id
1 'polypeptide(L)' 'MSPNPSETRPGRAGPGAHGEYDLIVDIGCGTGYMTELLAQSGVKHNRIIGVDIDPEMTAFAQQN' A
#
# COMPACT_ATOMS: atom_id res chain seq x y z
N MET A 1 3.14 -26.12 -26.37
CA MET A 1 1.95 -25.62 -25.67
C MET A 1 2.39 -24.39 -24.89
N SER A 2 1.92 -23.21 -25.26
CA SER A 2 2.25 -21.96 -24.57
C SER A 2 1.42 -21.85 -23.27
N PRO A 3 1.98 -21.31 -22.18
CA PRO A 3 1.26 -21.21 -20.91
C PRO A 3 0.05 -20.26 -21.00
N ASN A 4 -0.95 -20.52 -20.16
CA ASN A 4 -2.23 -19.82 -20.14
C ASN A 4 -2.09 -18.45 -19.43
N PRO A 5 -2.54 -17.32 -20.02
CA PRO A 5 -2.42 -15.98 -19.42
C PRO A 5 -3.10 -15.81 -18.06
N SER A 6 -3.98 -16.74 -17.65
CA SER A 6 -4.62 -16.72 -16.33
C SER A 6 -3.76 -17.30 -15.19
N GLU A 7 -2.56 -17.81 -15.47
CA GLU A 7 -1.68 -18.43 -14.46
C GLU A 7 -0.60 -17.49 -13.90
N THR A 8 -0.47 -16.27 -14.42
CA THR A 8 0.41 -15.26 -13.83
C THR A 8 -0.31 -14.62 -12.64
N ARG A 9 -0.23 -15.25 -11.46
CA ARG A 9 -0.42 -14.50 -10.22
C ARG A 9 0.57 -13.33 -10.25
N PRO A 10 0.13 -12.07 -10.11
CA PRO A 10 1.06 -10.95 -10.00
C PRO A 10 2.02 -11.28 -8.84
N GLY A 11 3.30 -11.15 -9.10
CA GLY A 11 4.36 -11.83 -8.37
C GLY A 11 4.24 -11.70 -6.85
N ARG A 12 4.38 -12.83 -6.15
CA ARG A 12 4.99 -12.79 -4.82
C ARG A 12 6.46 -12.45 -5.05
N ALA A 13 6.79 -11.17 -4.97
CA ALA A 13 8.18 -10.76 -4.85
C ALA A 13 8.74 -11.42 -3.57
N GLY A 14 9.75 -12.28 -3.73
CA GLY A 14 10.62 -12.65 -2.63
C GLY A 14 11.36 -11.39 -2.12
N PRO A 15 12.05 -11.48 -0.98
CA PRO A 15 12.73 -10.34 -0.37
C PRO A 15 13.96 -9.97 -1.20
N GLY A 16 13.79 -9.10 -2.21
CA GLY A 16 14.89 -8.60 -3.02
C GLY A 16 14.41 -8.00 -4.34
N ALA A 17 14.83 -6.76 -4.60
CA ALA A 17 14.43 -5.84 -5.66
C ALA A 17 13.09 -5.13 -5.39
N HIS A 18 13.17 -3.87 -4.92
CA HIS A 18 12.02 -3.01 -4.65
C HIS A 18 11.30 -2.68 -5.96
N GLY A 19 10.44 -3.59 -6.39
CA GLY A 19 9.46 -3.35 -7.44
C GLY A 19 8.53 -2.21 -7.04
N GLU A 20 8.05 -1.50 -8.03
CA GLU A 20 6.99 -0.52 -7.87
C GLU A 20 5.73 -1.23 -7.36
N TYR A 21 5.14 -0.73 -6.27
CA TYR A 21 3.94 -1.28 -5.67
C TYR A 21 2.71 -0.61 -6.27
N ASP A 22 1.79 -1.39 -6.86
CA ASP A 22 0.53 -0.81 -7.33
C ASP A 22 -0.31 -0.24 -6.17
N LEU A 23 -0.25 -0.86 -5.00
CA LEU A 23 -1.00 -0.45 -3.82
C LEU A 23 -0.27 -0.83 -2.53
N ILE A 24 -0.21 0.12 -1.60
CA ILE A 24 0.17 -0.10 -0.20
C ILE A 24 -1.06 0.12 0.68
N VAL A 25 -1.27 -0.76 1.65
CA VAL A 25 -2.38 -0.65 2.62
C VAL A 25 -1.80 -0.56 4.03
N ASP A 26 -2.16 0.48 4.75
CA ASP A 26 -1.79 0.73 6.15
C ASP A 26 -3.01 0.41 7.04
N ILE A 27 -2.94 -0.71 7.77
CA ILE A 27 -4.05 -1.23 8.58
C ILE A 27 -3.89 -0.76 10.03
N GLY A 28 -4.88 -0.04 10.54
CA GLY A 28 -4.78 0.71 11.80
C GLY A 28 -4.01 2.01 11.60
N CYS A 29 -4.39 2.78 10.56
CA CYS A 29 -3.64 3.97 10.15
C CYS A 29 -3.66 5.11 11.19
N GLY A 30 -4.59 5.06 12.16
CA GLY A 30 -4.70 6.05 13.23
C GLY A 30 -4.80 7.47 12.66
N THR A 31 -3.91 8.34 13.12
CA THR A 31 -3.83 9.74 12.67
C THR A 31 -3.25 9.92 11.27
N GLY A 32 -2.84 8.85 10.57
CA GLY A 32 -2.26 8.91 9.23
C GLY A 32 -0.73 9.09 9.20
N TYR A 33 -0.06 9.16 10.35
CA TYR A 33 1.38 9.40 10.44
C TYR A 33 2.22 8.38 9.62
N MET A 34 1.94 7.08 9.76
CA MET A 34 2.67 6.05 9.03
C MET A 34 2.33 6.08 7.53
N THR A 35 1.07 6.31 7.19
CA THR A 35 0.62 6.48 5.80
C THR A 35 1.38 7.63 5.11
N GLU A 36 1.60 8.76 5.78
CA GLU A 36 2.38 9.89 5.26
C GLU A 36 3.87 9.53 5.11
N LEU A 37 4.46 8.88 6.12
CA LEU A 37 5.85 8.43 6.02
C LEU A 37 6.06 7.45 4.87
N LEU A 38 5.10 6.56 4.61
CA LEU A 38 5.15 5.65 3.46
C LEU A 38 5.13 6.43 2.14
N ALA A 39 4.30 7.47 2.04
CA ALA A 39 4.28 8.35 0.87
C ALA A 39 5.63 9.06 0.65
N GLN A 40 6.32 9.43 1.72
CA GLN A 40 7.59 10.16 1.70
C GLN A 40 8.84 9.25 1.66
N SER A 41 8.68 7.95 1.90
CA SER A 41 9.77 6.99 2.08
C SER A 41 10.63 6.71 0.83
N GLY A 42 10.22 7.21 -0.34
CA GLY A 42 10.86 6.92 -1.62
C GLY A 42 10.56 5.51 -2.15
N VAL A 43 9.73 4.72 -1.46
CA VAL A 43 9.15 3.49 -2.02
C VAL A 43 8.33 3.87 -3.25
N LYS A 44 8.61 3.26 -4.40
CA LYS A 44 7.81 3.50 -5.61
C LYS A 44 6.44 2.87 -5.45
N HIS A 45 5.39 3.68 -5.55
CA HIS A 45 4.02 3.19 -5.46
C HIS A 45 3.04 4.04 -6.27
N ASN A 46 1.96 3.42 -6.75
CA ASN A 46 0.88 4.13 -7.44
C ASN A 46 -0.15 4.70 -6.45
N ARG A 47 -0.40 4.01 -5.34
CA ARG A 47 -1.41 4.40 -4.36
C ARG A 47 -1.10 3.89 -2.95
N ILE A 48 -1.50 4.67 -1.96
CA ILE A 48 -1.56 4.25 -0.55
C ILE A 48 -3.01 4.40 -0.05
N ILE A 49 -3.48 3.43 0.73
CA ILE A 49 -4.77 3.49 1.42
C ILE A 49 -4.54 3.25 2.91
N GLY A 50 -4.87 4.23 3.75
CA GLY A 50 -4.99 4.06 5.18
C GLY A 50 -6.38 3.54 5.55
N VAL A 51 -6.44 2.56 6.45
CA VAL A 51 -7.69 2.01 6.99
C VAL A 51 -7.62 2.06 8.50
N ASP A 52 -8.64 2.63 9.14
CA ASP A 52 -8.87 2.50 10.57
C ASP A 52 -10.32 2.11 10.83
N ILE A 53 -10.56 1.41 11.92
CA ILE A 53 -11.92 1.05 12.36
C ILE A 53 -12.61 2.23 13.03
N ASP A 54 -11.84 3.13 13.63
CA ASP A 54 -12.35 4.33 14.28
C ASP A 54 -12.58 5.43 13.23
N PRO A 55 -13.84 5.83 12.97
CA PRO A 55 -14.13 6.87 12.00
C PRO A 55 -13.51 8.23 12.38
N GLU A 56 -13.34 8.53 13.68
CA GLU A 56 -12.71 9.78 14.11
C GLU A 56 -11.23 9.81 13.72
N MET A 57 -10.53 8.67 13.76
CA MET A 57 -9.15 8.56 13.29
C MET A 57 -9.05 8.80 11.79
N THR A 58 -9.92 8.20 10.99
CA THR A 58 -9.92 8.43 9.53
C THR A 58 -10.26 9.88 9.17
N ALA A 59 -11.18 10.51 9.90
CA ALA A 59 -11.53 11.92 9.71
C ALA A 59 -10.38 12.86 10.13
N PHE A 60 -9.60 12.49 11.15
CA PHE A 60 -8.37 13.18 11.51
C PHE A 60 -7.30 13.02 10.43
N ALA A 61 -7.02 11.78 9.99
CA ALA A 61 -5.99 11.47 9.01
C ALA A 61 -6.22 12.13 7.64
N GLN A 62 -7.47 12.42 7.28
CA GLN A 62 -7.83 13.14 6.05
C GLN A 62 -7.48 14.63 6.06
N GLN A 63 -7.07 15.19 7.21
CA GLN A 63 -6.71 16.60 7.36
C GLN A 63 -5.20 16.85 7.23
N ASN A 64 -4.39 15.78 7.14
CA ASN A 64 -2.95 15.87 6.85
C ASN A 64 -2.72 16.13 5.36
#